data_AF-A0AAW7CXF9-F1
#
_entry.id   AF-A0AAW7CXF9-F1
#
_cell.length_a   1.000
_cell.length_b   1.000
_cell.length_c   1.000
_cell.angle_alpha   90.00
_cell.angle_beta   90.00
_cell.angle_gamma   90.00
#
_symmetry.space_group_name_H-M   'P 1'
#
loop_
_entity.id
_entity.type
_entity.pdbx_description
1 polymer ?
#
loop_
_entity_poly.entity_id
_entity_poly.type
_entity_poly.pdbx_seq_one_letter_code
_entity_poly.pdbx_strand_id
1 'polypeptide(L)'
;MMKKVKVALVCAMVSMGLYSCSSDDNSTSGDGYEIVAKTSENAVLNTIVVVEEGATETIADLGKKEWSKSFSGKKVVAVSVTGGTIDSADKTGVLTLEVVKDGKVVKTSKADGNILVASISM
;
A
#
# COMPACT_ATOMS: atom_id res chain seq x y z
N MET A 1 38.79 -18.16 19.52
CA MET A 1 39.05 -16.74 19.19
C MET A 1 37.83 -16.18 18.48
N MET A 2 37.00 -15.42 19.19
CA MET A 2 35.76 -14.84 18.65
C MET A 2 36.05 -13.45 18.07
N LYS A 3 35.86 -13.27 16.75
CA LYS A 3 35.85 -11.93 16.15
C LYS A 3 34.42 -11.42 16.11
N LYS A 4 34.10 -10.51 17.04
CA LYS A 4 32.87 -9.70 17.01
C LYS A 4 32.97 -8.73 15.84
N VAL A 5 32.21 -8.97 14.78
CA VAL A 5 32.03 -7.99 13.70
C VAL A 5 30.84 -7.12 14.10
N LYS A 6 31.14 -5.90 14.55
CA LYS A 6 30.16 -4.83 14.70
C LYS A 6 29.90 -4.27 13.30
N VAL A 7 28.77 -4.62 12.69
CA VAL A 7 28.28 -3.94 11.48
C VAL A 7 27.40 -2.79 11.94
N ALA A 8 28.00 -1.60 12.01
CA ALA A 8 27.27 -0.35 12.00
C ALA A 8 27.08 0.04 10.53
N LEU A 9 25.88 -0.14 10.00
CA LEU A 9 25.49 0.40 8.70
C LEU A 9 24.65 1.65 8.97
N VAL A 10 25.32 2.79 8.92
CA VAL A 10 24.73 4.14 8.87
C VAL A 10 24.92 4.66 7.44
N CYS A 11 23.98 5.49 7.00
CA CYS A 11 23.83 6.17 5.69
C CYS A 11 22.96 5.38 4.69
N ALA A 12 21.95 5.95 4.04
CA ALA A 12 21.81 7.34 3.62
C ALA A 12 20.35 7.81 3.64
N MET A 13 20.20 9.10 3.93
CA MET A 13 19.00 9.89 3.67
C MET A 13 18.59 9.73 2.20
N VAL A 14 17.38 9.25 1.95
CA VAL A 14 16.69 9.50 0.67
C VAL A 14 15.64 10.56 0.94
N SER A 15 16.14 11.79 1.05
CA SER A 15 15.41 12.99 0.67
C SER A 15 15.40 13.06 -0.85
N MET A 16 14.25 12.80 -1.48
CA MET A 16 13.82 13.17 -2.85
C MET A 16 12.54 12.36 -3.13
N GLY A 17 11.38 12.91 -3.46
CA GLY A 17 11.03 14.29 -3.75
C GLY A 17 9.55 14.53 -3.48
N LEU A 18 9.29 15.69 -2.89
CA LEU A 18 8.01 16.36 -2.96
C LEU A 18 7.81 16.77 -4.42
N TYR A 19 6.92 16.08 -5.12
CA TYR A 19 6.33 16.66 -6.31
C TYR A 19 5.40 17.78 -5.86
N SER A 20 5.82 18.99 -6.22
CA SER A 20 5.02 20.20 -6.28
C SER A 20 3.65 19.90 -6.91
N CYS A 21 2.60 20.01 -6.11
CA CYS A 21 1.32 20.52 -6.59
C CYS A 21 1.14 21.90 -5.96
N SER A 22 0.88 22.86 -6.84
CA SER A 22 0.70 24.29 -6.62
C SER A 22 0.06 24.68 -5.30
N SER A 23 0.54 25.82 -4.80
CA SER A 23 -0.15 26.76 -3.93
C SER A 23 -1.66 26.57 -3.84
N ASP A 24 -2.13 26.16 -2.67
CA ASP A 24 -3.26 26.84 -2.02
C ASP A 24 -3.19 26.59 -0.51
N ASP A 25 -3.12 27.69 0.22
CA ASP A 25 -3.25 27.74 1.67
C ASP A 25 -4.64 27.23 2.07
N ASN A 26 -4.72 26.02 2.62
CA ASN A 26 -5.70 25.72 3.66
C ASN A 26 -5.25 24.52 4.48
N SER A 27 -4.74 24.80 5.69
CA SER A 27 -4.58 23.82 6.76
C SER A 27 -5.95 23.23 7.12
N THR A 28 -6.37 22.19 6.40
CA THR A 28 -7.54 21.39 6.76
C THR A 28 -7.04 20.16 7.50
N SER A 29 -6.79 20.33 8.79
CA SER A 29 -6.56 19.21 9.71
C SER A 29 -7.85 18.37 9.79
N GLY A 30 -7.78 17.05 9.59
CA GLY A 30 -8.74 16.15 10.25
C GLY A 30 -9.13 14.84 9.56
N ASP A 31 -9.46 14.85 8.26
CA ASP A 31 -10.33 13.79 7.70
C ASP A 31 -9.77 13.01 6.51
N GLY A 32 -8.53 13.30 6.11
CA GLY A 32 -7.85 12.56 5.04
C GLY A 32 -7.27 11.23 5.52
N TYR A 33 -7.28 10.21 4.67
CA TYR A 33 -6.48 9.00 4.83
C TYR A 33 -6.01 8.49 3.47
N GLU A 34 -4.96 7.69 3.48
CA GLU A 34 -4.42 7.02 2.30
C GLU A 34 -4.65 5.51 2.44
N ILE A 35 -5.07 4.87 1.34
CA ILE A 35 -5.07 3.41 1.25
C ILE A 35 -3.85 2.99 0.45
N VAL A 36 -3.07 2.07 0.99
CA VAL A 36 -1.79 1.63 0.44
C VAL A 36 -1.82 0.11 0.28
N ALA A 37 -1.59 -0.37 -0.93
CA ALA A 37 -1.41 -1.78 -1.24
C ALA A 37 0.04 -2.03 -1.61
N LYS A 38 0.66 -3.06 -1.03
CA LYS A 38 2.06 -3.44 -1.27
C LYS A 38 2.20 -4.95 -1.34
N THR A 39 3.06 -5.43 -2.23
CA THR A 39 3.44 -6.84 -2.31
C THR A 39 4.89 -7.08 -1.90
N SER A 40 5.18 -8.31 -1.48
CA SER A 40 6.55 -8.81 -1.38
C SER A 40 7.23 -8.88 -2.75
N GLU A 41 8.55 -9.07 -2.75
CA GLU A 41 9.35 -9.20 -3.98
C GLU A 41 8.82 -10.23 -5.00
N ASN A 42 8.36 -11.40 -4.56
CA ASN A 42 7.82 -12.46 -5.43
C ASN A 42 6.32 -12.31 -5.76
N ALA A 43 5.74 -11.11 -5.68
CA ALA A 43 4.33 -10.91 -5.99
C ALA A 43 4.05 -9.57 -6.66
N VAL A 44 2.97 -9.52 -7.43
CA VAL A 44 2.43 -8.31 -8.07
C VAL A 44 0.95 -8.17 -7.80
N LEU A 45 0.48 -6.92 -7.83
CA LEU A 45 -0.92 -6.54 -7.80
C LEU A 45 -1.56 -6.79 -9.17
N ASN A 46 -2.76 -7.35 -9.19
CA ASN A 46 -3.51 -7.64 -10.40
C ASN A 46 -4.71 -6.71 -10.54
N THR A 47 -5.61 -6.72 -9.55
CA THR A 47 -6.85 -5.94 -9.60
C THR A 47 -7.08 -5.21 -8.30
N ILE A 48 -7.58 -3.98 -8.40
CA ILE A 48 -8.01 -3.15 -7.27
C ILE A 48 -9.45 -2.75 -7.51
N VAL A 49 -10.31 -2.98 -6.54
CA VAL A 49 -11.71 -2.57 -6.53
C VAL A 49 -11.89 -1.61 -5.37
N VAL A 50 -12.33 -0.38 -5.66
CA VAL A 50 -12.63 0.64 -4.66
C VAL A 50 -14.12 0.95 -4.74
N VAL A 51 -14.81 0.82 -3.61
CA VAL A 51 -16.22 1.21 -3.47
C VAL A 51 -16.29 2.52 -2.72
N GLU A 52 -16.74 3.57 -3.41
CA GLU A 52 -16.89 4.94 -2.89
C GLU A 52 -18.35 5.36 -3.05
N GLU A 53 -19.07 5.64 -1.94
CA GLU A 53 -20.41 6.25 -1.99
C GLU A 53 -21.41 5.59 -2.97
N GLY A 54 -21.34 4.27 -3.12
CA GLY A 54 -22.22 3.49 -4.01
C GLY A 54 -21.72 3.39 -5.47
N ALA A 55 -20.63 4.06 -5.82
CA ALA A 55 -19.89 3.84 -7.06
C ALA A 55 -18.79 2.80 -6.84
N THR A 56 -18.46 2.05 -7.91
CA THR A 56 -17.34 1.11 -7.91
C THR A 56 -16.34 1.52 -8.98
N GLU A 57 -15.10 1.73 -8.57
CA GLU A 57 -13.95 1.85 -9.47
C GLU A 57 -13.23 0.50 -9.51
N THR A 58 -12.83 0.07 -10.71
CA THR A 58 -12.02 -1.14 -10.90
C THR A 58 -10.79 -0.79 -11.72
N ILE A 59 -9.63 -1.09 -11.17
CA ILE A 59 -8.33 -0.98 -11.83
C ILE A 59 -7.84 -2.41 -12.05
N ALA A 60 -7.78 -2.85 -13.31
CA ALA A 60 -7.35 -4.18 -13.70
C ALA A 60 -5.93 -4.17 -14.28
N ASP A 61 -5.32 -5.36 -14.36
CA ASP A 61 -4.02 -5.63 -14.99
C ASP A 61 -2.90 -4.69 -14.53
N LEU A 62 -2.85 -4.41 -13.22
CA LEU A 62 -1.94 -3.40 -12.70
C LEU A 62 -0.46 -3.79 -12.89
N GLY A 63 -0.09 -5.03 -12.55
CA GLY A 63 1.26 -5.57 -12.70
C GLY A 63 2.34 -4.85 -11.88
N LYS A 64 1.94 -4.03 -10.90
CA LYS A 64 2.83 -3.24 -10.03
C LYS A 64 2.96 -3.91 -8.66
N LYS A 65 4.04 -3.60 -7.93
CA LYS A 65 4.20 -4.06 -6.54
C LYS A 65 3.47 -3.19 -5.52
N GLU A 66 3.23 -1.94 -5.87
CA GLU A 66 2.61 -0.98 -4.96
C GLU A 66 1.55 -0.14 -5.67
N TRP A 67 0.54 0.25 -4.92
CA TRP A 67 -0.50 1.20 -5.31
C TRP A 67 -0.94 1.98 -4.08
N SER A 68 -1.24 3.26 -4.24
CA SER A 68 -1.93 4.01 -3.21
C SER A 68 -2.93 5.01 -3.78
N LYS A 69 -3.91 5.37 -2.96
CA LYS A 69 -4.90 6.42 -3.26
C LYS A 69 -5.28 7.15 -1.99
N SER A 70 -5.23 8.47 -2.05
CA SER A 70 -5.64 9.36 -0.96
C SER A 70 -7.13 9.71 -1.09
N PHE A 71 -7.79 9.76 0.06
CA PHE A 71 -9.20 10.10 0.18
C PHE A 71 -9.35 11.26 1.16
N SER A 72 -10.15 12.26 0.79
CA SER A 72 -10.56 13.36 1.65
C SER A 72 -12.05 13.60 1.47
N GLY A 73 -12.79 13.73 2.58
CA GLY A 73 -14.23 14.04 2.57
C GLY A 73 -15.16 12.96 2.00
N LYS A 74 -14.65 11.92 1.33
CA LYS A 74 -15.43 10.83 0.73
C LYS A 74 -15.52 9.62 1.64
N LYS A 75 -16.70 8.98 1.66
CA LYS A 75 -16.89 7.69 2.34
C LYS A 75 -16.52 6.52 1.43
N VAL A 76 -15.26 6.07 1.50
CA VAL A 76 -14.91 4.72 1.02
C VAL A 76 -15.68 3.72 1.88
N VAL A 77 -16.32 2.76 1.24
CA VAL A 77 -17.04 1.67 1.91
C VAL A 77 -16.14 0.45 2.03
N ALA A 78 -15.44 0.12 0.95
CA ALA A 78 -14.52 -1.00 0.92
C ALA A 78 -13.46 -0.85 -0.17
N VAL A 79 -12.30 -1.45 0.06
CA VAL A 79 -11.27 -1.69 -0.95
C VAL A 79 -10.93 -3.17 -0.92
N SER A 80 -10.88 -3.77 -2.11
CA SER A 80 -10.39 -5.13 -2.32
C SER A 80 -9.23 -5.09 -3.30
N VAL A 81 -8.17 -5.80 -2.98
CA VAL A 81 -6.97 -5.90 -3.80
C VAL A 81 -6.65 -7.36 -4.02
N THR A 82 -6.43 -7.72 -5.27
CA THR A 82 -5.95 -9.03 -5.66
C THR A 82 -4.54 -8.94 -6.22
N GLY A 83 -3.80 -10.02 -6.06
CA GLY A 83 -2.48 -10.19 -6.61
C GLY A 83 -2.13 -11.66 -6.78
N GLY A 84 -0.95 -11.90 -7.31
CA GLY A 84 -0.42 -13.25 -7.47
C GLY A 84 1.08 -13.27 -7.36
N THR A 85 1.61 -14.44 -7.06
CA THR A 85 3.06 -14.69 -7.13
C THR A 85 3.56 -14.64 -8.56
N ILE A 86 4.76 -14.09 -8.75
CA ILE A 86 5.42 -14.03 -10.07
C ILE A 86 5.93 -15.42 -10.45
N ASP A 87 6.65 -16.06 -9.52
CA ASP A 87 7.08 -17.45 -9.64
C ASP A 87 6.36 -18.30 -8.59
N SER A 88 5.57 -19.27 -9.07
CA SER A 88 4.78 -20.18 -8.21
C SER A 88 5.62 -21.32 -7.61
N ALA A 89 6.82 -21.55 -8.14
CA ALA A 89 7.77 -22.53 -7.61
C ALA A 89 8.66 -21.92 -6.51
N ASP A 90 8.74 -20.60 -6.45
CA ASP A 90 9.52 -19.85 -5.46
C ASP A 90 8.66 -19.48 -4.23
N LYS A 91 9.27 -18.85 -3.22
CA LYS A 91 8.65 -18.51 -1.92
C LYS A 91 7.24 -17.88 -2.02
N THR A 92 6.41 -18.11 -1.01
CA THR A 92 5.07 -17.50 -0.89
C THR A 92 5.11 -15.97 -1.08
N GLY A 93 4.19 -15.45 -1.89
CA GLY A 93 3.96 -14.02 -2.00
C GLY A 93 3.22 -13.48 -0.78
N VAL A 94 3.38 -12.18 -0.54
CA VAL A 94 2.67 -11.44 0.50
C VAL A 94 2.00 -10.24 -0.14
N LEU A 95 0.74 -9.98 0.22
CA LEU A 95 0.02 -8.75 -0.06
C LEU A 95 -0.38 -8.10 1.26
N THR A 96 -0.06 -6.84 1.41
CA THR A 96 -0.46 -5.98 2.53
C THR A 96 -1.30 -4.84 1.99
N LEU A 97 -2.50 -4.67 2.53
CA LEU A 97 -3.39 -3.53 2.30
C LEU A 97 -3.53 -2.76 3.61
N GLU A 98 -3.25 -1.47 3.60
CA GLU A 98 -3.20 -0.61 4.78
C GLU A 98 -4.05 0.63 4.58
N VAL A 99 -4.65 1.09 5.67
CA VAL A 99 -5.20 2.45 5.80
C VAL A 99 -4.22 3.24 6.64
N VAL A 100 -3.70 4.32 6.09
CA VAL A 100 -2.77 5.24 6.73
C VAL A 100 -3.49 6.55 7.00
N LYS A 101 -3.57 6.94 8.28
CA LYS A 101 -4.10 8.23 8.71
C LYS A 101 -3.05 8.95 9.53
N ASP A 102 -2.77 10.21 9.20
CA ASP A 102 -1.77 11.05 9.87
C ASP A 102 -0.38 10.37 9.98
N GLY A 103 0.03 9.68 8.90
CA GLY A 103 1.31 8.95 8.83
C GLY A 103 1.36 7.65 9.64
N LYS A 104 0.24 7.21 10.23
CA LYS A 104 0.14 5.97 11.00
C LYS A 104 -0.79 4.97 10.33
N VAL A 105 -0.39 3.70 10.33
CA VAL A 105 -1.27 2.61 9.92
C VAL A 105 -2.36 2.43 10.98
N VAL A 106 -3.62 2.60 10.59
CA VAL A 106 -4.80 2.46 11.47
C VAL A 106 -5.60 1.20 11.18
N LYS A 107 -5.42 0.58 10.01
CA LYS A 107 -6.03 -0.70 9.65
C LYS A 107 -5.16 -1.44 8.65
N THR A 108 -5.09 -2.76 8.78
CA THR A 108 -4.30 -3.62 7.91
C THR A 108 -5.08 -4.87 7.54
N SER A 109 -4.93 -5.32 6.30
CA SER A 109 -5.38 -6.61 5.80
C SER A 109 -4.20 -7.25 5.07
N LYS A 110 -3.92 -8.52 5.36
CA LYS A 110 -2.75 -9.21 4.85
C LYS A 110 -3.14 -10.57 4.28
N ALA A 111 -2.53 -10.93 3.16
CA ALA A 111 -2.66 -12.25 2.54
C ALA A 111 -1.26 -12.80 2.23
N ASP A 112 -1.09 -14.10 2.43
CA ASP A 112 0.15 -14.83 2.15
C ASP A 112 -0.20 -16.07 1.31
N GLY A 113 0.52 -16.31 0.21
CA GLY A 113 0.25 -17.43 -0.69
C GLY A 113 0.60 -17.13 -2.16
N ASN A 114 0.07 -17.95 -3.07
CA ASN A 114 0.28 -17.77 -4.52
C ASN A 114 -0.84 -16.95 -5.18
N ILE A 115 -2.03 -17.01 -4.59
CA ILE A 115 -3.18 -16.17 -4.93
C ILE A 115 -3.42 -15.28 -3.71
N LEU A 116 -3.40 -13.98 -3.93
CA LEU A 116 -3.44 -13.00 -2.86
C LEU A 116 -4.73 -12.19 -2.97
N VAL A 117 -5.48 -12.13 -1.87
CA VAL A 117 -6.69 -11.30 -1.77
C VAL A 117 -6.68 -10.62 -0.42
N ALA A 118 -6.55 -9.31 -0.40
CA ALA A 118 -6.67 -8.49 0.81
C ALA A 118 -7.86 -7.55 0.65
N SER A 119 -8.60 -7.31 1.72
CA SER A 119 -9.75 -6.41 1.69
C SER A 119 -9.91 -5.68 3.01
N ILE A 120 -10.33 -4.42 2.91
CA ILE A 120 -10.65 -3.55 4.03
C ILE A 120 -12.02 -2.94 3.77
N SER A 121 -12.91 -3.05 4.75
CA SER A 121 -14.12 -2.21 4.88
C SER A 121 -13.84 -1.03 5.80
N MET A 122 -14.51 0.11 5.63
CA MET A 122 -14.34 1.30 6.48
C MET A 122 -15.55 1.54 7.38
#